data_AF-S7X2U6-F1
#
_entry.id   AF-S7X2U6-F1
#
_cell.length_a   1.000
_cell.length_b   1.000
_cell.length_c   1.000
_cell.angle_alpha   90.00
_cell.angle_beta   90.00
_cell.angle_gamma   90.00
#
_symmetry.space_group_name_H-M   'P 1'
#
loop_
_entity.id
_entity.type
_entity.pdbx_description
1 polymer ?
#
loop_
_entity_poly.entity_id
_entity_poly.type
_entity_poly.pdbx_seq_one_letter_code
_entity_poly.pdbx_strand_id
1 'polypeptide(L)'
;MKKIFLLIISILVFNFAQSQSHPKIEDYPFGSLDVDVIVMSFGMEHPIKIGSMSKSGEIKFEIPKELPKLSKEAEDNFMNDVAYTLFDVCDNGSDLVSGNDNIKSFETGALSLWTKDNRYVGVIIAVSDEKLLPWIEDPGYNEPILESYFELIYVASPFKYKGECTQTQMLDEGNANITFEYNLNLKAGFNFVEYKIESIHKTDPNVIASFPNKVSVTNVEDIPNCKWIGKYF
;
A
#
# COMPACT_ATOMS: atom_id res chain seq x y z
N MET A 1 -28.29 3.61 -42.14
CA MET A 1 -26.86 3.98 -42.02
C MET A 1 -26.55 4.76 -40.74
N LYS A 2 -27.17 5.92 -40.45
CA LYS A 2 -26.92 6.68 -39.19
C LYS A 2 -27.07 5.87 -37.89
N LYS A 3 -28.10 5.02 -37.76
CA LYS A 3 -28.33 4.19 -36.56
C LYS A 3 -27.28 3.10 -36.33
N ILE A 4 -26.73 2.53 -37.40
CA ILE A 4 -25.67 1.50 -37.32
C ILE A 4 -24.35 2.16 -36.92
N PHE A 5 -24.07 3.35 -37.45
CA PHE A 5 -22.87 4.11 -37.09
C PHE A 5 -22.87 4.54 -35.61
N LEU A 6 -24.02 4.96 -35.08
CA LEU A 6 -24.20 5.27 -33.64
C LEU A 6 -24.00 4.04 -32.74
N LEU A 7 -24.44 2.86 -33.18
CA LEU A 7 -24.27 1.61 -32.42
C LEU A 7 -22.79 1.20 -32.35
N ILE A 8 -22.05 1.32 -33.46
CA ILE A 8 -20.62 0.99 -33.53
C ILE A 8 -19.80 1.96 -32.66
N ILE A 9 -20.10 3.26 -32.68
CA ILE A 9 -19.46 4.25 -31.81
C ILE A 9 -19.74 3.94 -30.33
N SER A 10 -20.98 3.58 -29.99
CA SER A 10 -21.31 3.20 -28.60
C SER A 10 -20.50 1.99 -28.14
N ILE A 11 -20.37 0.94 -28.97
CA ILE A 11 -19.58 -0.25 -28.64
C ILE A 11 -18.08 0.08 -28.48
N LEU A 12 -17.53 0.95 -29.34
CA LEU A 12 -16.12 1.37 -29.24
C LEU A 12 -15.85 2.18 -27.96
N VAL A 13 -16.75 3.10 -27.58
CA VAL A 13 -16.62 3.90 -26.34
C VAL A 13 -16.70 3.01 -25.09
N PHE A 14 -17.57 1.99 -25.09
CA PHE A 14 -17.65 1.03 -23.99
C PHE A 14 -16.37 0.17 -23.85
N ASN A 15 -15.72 -0.22 -24.95
CA ASN A 15 -14.47 -0.98 -24.88
C ASN A 15 -13.28 -0.14 -24.40
N PHE A 16 -13.21 1.15 -24.78
CA PHE A 16 -12.16 2.05 -24.26
C PHE A 16 -12.36 2.37 -22.78
N ALA A 17 -13.60 2.46 -22.29
CA ALA A 17 -13.89 2.68 -20.88
C ALA A 17 -13.66 1.43 -19.99
N GLN A 18 -13.51 0.24 -20.58
CA GLN A 18 -13.28 -1.03 -19.87
C GLN A 18 -11.86 -1.57 -19.99
N SER A 19 -10.94 -0.85 -20.64
CA SER A 19 -9.52 -1.18 -20.55
C SER A 19 -9.05 -0.84 -19.14
N GLN A 20 -9.13 -1.79 -18.20
CA GLN A 20 -8.36 -1.72 -16.97
C GLN A 20 -6.90 -1.59 -17.40
N SER A 21 -6.32 -0.40 -17.22
CA SER A 21 -4.89 -0.22 -17.39
C SER A 21 -4.20 -1.15 -16.40
N HIS A 22 -3.44 -2.11 -16.92
CA HIS A 22 -2.63 -2.94 -16.05
C HIS A 22 -1.68 -2.04 -15.27
N PRO A 23 -1.47 -2.30 -13.97
CA PRO A 23 -0.40 -1.70 -13.19
C PRO A 23 0.90 -1.70 -13.99
N LYS A 24 1.58 -0.57 -14.08
CA LYS A 24 2.78 -0.43 -14.89
C LYS A 24 3.74 0.57 -14.26
N ILE A 25 5.03 0.21 -14.29
CA ILE A 25 6.13 1.12 -13.97
C ILE A 25 6.65 1.69 -15.29
N GLU A 26 6.60 3.01 -15.46
CA GLU A 26 6.99 3.66 -16.72
C GLU A 26 8.51 3.65 -16.95
N ASP A 27 9.31 3.84 -15.89
CA ASP A 27 10.77 3.98 -15.98
C ASP A 27 11.52 2.69 -15.59
N TYR A 28 11.16 1.55 -16.19
CA TYR A 28 11.77 0.25 -15.85
C TYR A 28 13.14 0.05 -16.54
N PRO A 29 14.28 0.10 -15.81
CA PRO A 29 15.61 0.08 -16.41
C PRO A 29 16.06 -1.33 -16.82
N PHE A 30 15.38 -2.37 -16.33
CA PHE A 30 15.74 -3.76 -16.57
C PHE A 30 14.89 -4.40 -17.67
N GLY A 31 14.44 -3.63 -18.67
CA GLY A 31 13.54 -4.05 -19.76
C GLY A 31 13.97 -5.26 -20.62
N SER A 32 15.08 -5.92 -20.28
CA SER A 32 15.51 -7.21 -20.84
C SER A 32 15.23 -8.41 -19.92
N LEU A 33 14.90 -8.18 -18.64
CA LEU A 33 14.76 -9.19 -17.59
C LEU A 33 13.30 -9.38 -17.18
N ASP A 34 12.95 -10.64 -16.94
CA ASP A 34 11.75 -10.97 -16.17
C ASP A 34 12.07 -10.79 -14.68
N VAL A 35 11.18 -10.10 -13.97
CA VAL A 35 11.34 -9.79 -12.54
C VAL A 35 10.10 -10.28 -11.79
N ASP A 36 10.32 -10.91 -10.65
CA ASP A 36 9.27 -11.31 -9.73
C ASP A 36 8.99 -10.16 -8.74
N VAL A 37 7.71 -10.00 -8.41
CA VAL A 37 7.25 -9.09 -7.36
C VAL A 37 7.03 -9.92 -6.10
N ILE A 38 7.75 -9.60 -5.05
CA ILE A 38 7.89 -10.42 -3.84
C ILE A 38 7.63 -9.57 -2.60
N VAL A 39 7.01 -10.16 -1.59
CA VAL A 39 6.97 -9.61 -0.23
C VAL A 39 7.81 -10.47 0.71
N MET A 40 8.53 -9.84 1.64
CA MET A 40 9.53 -10.48 2.50
C MET A 40 9.16 -10.42 3.98
N SER A 41 7.87 -10.42 4.32
CA SER A 41 7.38 -10.33 5.70
C SER A 41 7.88 -11.45 6.62
N PHE A 42 8.32 -12.58 6.05
CA PHE A 42 8.88 -13.73 6.78
C PHE A 42 10.39 -13.92 6.52
N GLY A 43 11.08 -12.87 6.10
CA GLY A 43 12.49 -12.88 5.73
C GLY A 43 12.78 -13.51 4.36
N MET A 44 14.07 -13.51 3.99
CA MET A 44 14.54 -14.02 2.69
C MET A 44 14.41 -15.54 2.53
N GLU A 45 14.24 -16.28 3.63
CA GLU A 45 14.03 -17.74 3.65
C GLU A 45 12.61 -18.11 3.19
N HIS A 46 11.65 -17.20 3.37
CA HIS A 46 10.23 -17.42 3.09
C HIS A 46 9.63 -16.26 2.27
N PRO A 47 10.18 -15.95 1.08
CA PRO A 47 9.64 -14.92 0.21
C PRO A 47 8.27 -15.35 -0.32
N ILE A 48 7.34 -14.42 -0.36
CA ILE A 48 6.02 -14.65 -0.94
C ILE A 48 5.99 -13.94 -2.29
N LYS A 49 5.97 -14.71 -3.38
CA LYS A 49 5.73 -14.18 -4.70
C LYS A 49 4.28 -13.74 -4.82
N ILE A 50 4.07 -12.47 -5.13
CA ILE A 50 2.74 -11.86 -5.30
C ILE A 50 2.47 -11.42 -6.74
N GLY A 51 3.46 -11.57 -7.63
CA GLY A 51 3.32 -11.22 -9.03
C GLY A 51 4.60 -11.33 -9.82
N SER A 52 4.56 -10.83 -11.05
CA SER A 52 5.71 -10.68 -11.92
C SER A 52 5.58 -9.39 -12.72
N MET A 53 6.71 -8.86 -13.17
CA MET A 53 6.78 -7.70 -14.02
C MET A 53 7.37 -8.10 -15.38
N SER A 54 6.70 -7.67 -16.44
CA SER A 54 7.12 -7.92 -17.81
C SER A 54 8.26 -6.96 -18.20
N LYS A 55 8.85 -7.23 -19.37
CA LYS A 55 9.88 -6.37 -19.97
C LYS A 55 9.43 -4.93 -20.26
N SER A 56 8.13 -4.70 -20.38
CA SER A 56 7.55 -3.35 -20.58
C SER A 56 7.23 -2.64 -19.27
N GLY A 57 7.56 -3.24 -18.11
CA GLY A 57 7.23 -2.69 -16.79
C GLY A 57 5.80 -2.97 -16.34
N GLU A 58 5.00 -3.72 -17.11
CA GLU A 58 3.65 -4.12 -16.70
C GLU A 58 3.73 -5.15 -15.57
N ILE A 59 3.03 -4.88 -14.47
CA ILE A 59 2.95 -5.76 -13.31
C ILE A 59 1.70 -6.63 -13.43
N LYS A 60 1.92 -7.93 -13.42
CA LYS A 60 0.88 -8.94 -13.30
C LYS A 60 0.87 -9.46 -11.87
N PHE A 61 -0.09 -9.00 -11.07
CA PHE A 61 -0.32 -9.52 -9.73
C PHE A 61 -0.93 -10.93 -9.78
N GLU A 62 -0.34 -11.83 -9.02
CA GLU A 62 -0.74 -13.22 -8.80
C GLU A 62 -0.71 -13.48 -7.29
N ILE A 63 -1.49 -12.68 -6.54
CA ILE A 63 -1.51 -12.70 -5.08
C ILE A 63 -2.01 -14.08 -4.61
N PRO A 64 -1.23 -14.79 -3.77
CA PRO A 64 -1.60 -16.11 -3.32
C PRO A 64 -2.78 -16.05 -2.35
N LYS A 65 -3.66 -17.04 -2.43
CA LYS A 65 -4.83 -17.16 -1.54
C LYS A 65 -4.47 -17.64 -0.14
N GLU A 66 -3.36 -18.37 -0.04
CA GLU A 66 -2.86 -18.98 1.19
C GLU A 66 -1.39 -18.58 1.35
N LEU A 67 -0.97 -18.40 2.60
CA LEU A 67 0.44 -18.20 2.91
C LEU A 67 1.24 -19.48 2.60
N PRO A 68 2.54 -19.37 2.33
CA PRO A 68 3.40 -20.55 2.34
C PRO A 68 3.27 -21.28 3.69
N LYS A 69 3.56 -22.57 3.71
CA LYS A 69 3.55 -23.32 4.96
C LYS A 69 4.67 -22.81 5.86
N LEU A 70 4.30 -22.10 6.91
CA LEU A 70 5.22 -21.56 7.91
C LEU A 70 5.40 -22.54 9.07
N SER A 71 6.53 -22.43 9.75
CA SER A 71 6.68 -23.04 11.07
C SER A 71 5.90 -22.20 12.09
N LYS A 72 5.50 -22.81 13.20
CA LYS A 72 4.85 -22.07 14.29
C LYS A 72 5.73 -20.94 14.82
N GLU A 73 7.03 -21.17 14.89
CA GLU A 73 8.01 -20.15 15.28
C GLU A 73 8.04 -18.96 14.31
N ALA A 74 7.96 -19.21 13.00
CA ALA A 74 7.88 -18.13 12.02
C ALA A 74 6.57 -17.35 12.13
N GLU A 75 5.44 -18.03 12.33
CA GLU A 75 4.16 -17.36 12.57
C GLU A 75 4.22 -16.48 13.84
N ASP A 76 4.73 -17.02 14.95
CA ASP A 76 4.80 -16.32 16.23
C ASP A 76 5.77 -15.12 16.19
N ASN A 77 6.84 -15.18 15.38
CA ASN A 77 7.84 -14.11 15.29
C ASN A 77 7.51 -13.00 14.28
N PHE A 78 6.77 -13.30 13.22
CA PHE A 78 6.55 -12.37 12.11
C PHE A 78 5.09 -11.92 11.96
N MET A 79 4.12 -12.67 12.49
CA MET A 79 2.72 -12.25 12.48
C MET A 79 2.39 -11.46 13.74
N ASN A 80 1.87 -10.26 13.54
CA ASN A 80 1.39 -9.39 14.58
C ASN A 80 -0.12 -9.52 14.75
N ASP A 81 -0.62 -8.95 15.83
CA ASP A 81 -2.03 -8.74 16.01
C ASP A 81 -2.49 -7.55 15.14
N VAL A 82 -3.71 -7.59 14.61
CA VAL A 82 -4.23 -6.54 13.70
C VAL A 82 -4.25 -5.16 14.33
N ALA A 83 -4.39 -5.10 15.67
CA ALA A 83 -4.25 -3.85 16.41
C ALA A 83 -2.89 -3.18 16.16
N TYR A 84 -1.82 -3.97 16.11
CA TYR A 84 -0.47 -3.49 15.85
C TYR A 84 -0.29 -3.15 14.36
N THR A 85 -0.69 -4.05 13.46
CA THR A 85 -0.51 -3.87 12.00
C THR A 85 -1.27 -2.68 11.40
N LEU A 86 -2.39 -2.25 11.98
CA LEU A 86 -3.20 -1.16 11.39
C LEU A 86 -3.13 0.16 12.16
N PHE A 87 -2.72 0.12 13.43
CA PHE A 87 -2.85 1.23 14.35
C PHE A 87 -1.56 1.51 15.13
N ASP A 88 -0.41 1.02 14.68
CA ASP A 88 0.91 1.27 15.31
C ASP A 88 1.23 2.77 15.45
N VAL A 89 0.77 3.59 14.49
CA VAL A 89 0.92 5.05 14.52
C VAL A 89 0.03 5.73 15.57
N CYS A 90 -1.00 5.04 16.08
CA CYS A 90 -1.96 5.61 17.02
C CYS A 90 -1.43 5.55 18.46
N ASP A 91 -1.61 6.61 19.25
CA ASP A 91 -1.14 6.69 20.65
C ASP A 91 -1.65 5.54 21.53
N ASN A 92 -2.87 5.06 21.26
CA ASN A 92 -3.51 3.93 21.97
C ASN A 92 -3.88 2.78 20.99
N GLY A 93 -3.08 2.57 19.94
CA GLY A 93 -3.39 1.60 18.88
C GLY A 93 -3.69 0.19 19.38
N SER A 94 -2.94 -0.27 20.38
CA SER A 94 -3.11 -1.60 21.00
C SER A 94 -4.48 -1.83 21.64
N ASP A 95 -5.18 -0.75 22.00
CA ASP A 95 -6.45 -0.81 22.75
C ASP A 95 -7.67 -0.72 21.81
N LEU A 96 -7.46 -0.41 20.53
CA LEU A 96 -8.54 -0.23 19.55
C LEU A 96 -9.22 -1.55 19.16
N VAL A 97 -8.51 -2.67 19.27
CA VAL A 97 -9.01 -4.01 18.97
C VAL A 97 -8.48 -4.99 20.01
N SER A 98 -9.35 -5.83 20.56
CA SER A 98 -8.97 -6.77 21.63
C SER A 98 -9.68 -8.11 21.51
N GLY A 99 -9.21 -9.10 22.27
CA GLY A 99 -9.81 -10.42 22.32
C GLY A 99 -9.80 -11.13 20.97
N ASN A 100 -10.91 -11.80 20.63
CA ASN A 100 -11.02 -12.60 19.41
C ASN A 100 -11.03 -11.77 18.11
N ASP A 101 -11.31 -10.47 18.22
CA ASP A 101 -11.29 -9.57 17.06
C ASP A 101 -9.87 -9.14 16.71
N ASN A 102 -8.91 -9.33 17.63
CA ASN A 102 -7.50 -9.01 17.43
C ASN A 102 -6.77 -10.13 16.70
N ILE A 103 -7.15 -10.33 15.45
CA ILE A 103 -6.70 -11.44 14.61
C ILE A 103 -5.23 -11.29 14.20
N LYS A 104 -4.61 -12.38 13.75
CA LYS A 104 -3.25 -12.35 13.18
C LYS A 104 -3.20 -11.63 11.83
N SER A 105 -2.13 -10.91 11.61
CA SER A 105 -1.90 -10.04 10.44
C SER A 105 -0.42 -9.71 10.28
N PHE A 106 -0.05 -9.11 9.15
CA PHE A 106 1.27 -8.49 8.97
C PHE A 106 1.21 -7.46 7.83
N GLU A 107 2.11 -6.49 7.88
CA GLU A 107 2.38 -5.58 6.78
C GLU A 107 3.38 -6.20 5.80
N THR A 108 3.20 -5.94 4.51
CA THR A 108 4.18 -6.42 3.52
C THR A 108 5.42 -5.55 3.41
N GLY A 109 5.35 -4.33 3.92
CA GLY A 109 6.27 -3.25 3.56
C GLY A 109 6.26 -3.01 2.05
N ALA A 110 7.36 -2.44 1.54
CA ALA A 110 7.53 -2.18 0.12
C ALA A 110 7.57 -3.48 -0.72
N LEU A 111 6.93 -3.47 -1.88
CA LEU A 111 6.89 -4.64 -2.77
C LEU A 111 8.25 -4.78 -3.45
N SER A 112 8.97 -5.86 -3.15
CA SER A 112 10.34 -6.06 -3.61
C SER A 112 10.41 -6.62 -5.02
N LEU A 113 11.42 -6.20 -5.78
CA LEU A 113 11.70 -6.66 -7.13
C LEU A 113 12.92 -7.56 -7.13
N TRP A 114 12.74 -8.79 -7.62
CA TRP A 114 13.81 -9.78 -7.72
C TRP A 114 13.89 -10.36 -9.12
N THR A 115 15.08 -10.43 -9.69
CA THR A 115 15.29 -11.14 -10.94
C THR A 115 15.26 -12.65 -10.73
N LYS A 116 14.96 -13.42 -11.78
CA LYS A 116 14.96 -14.89 -11.72
C LYS A 116 16.32 -15.52 -11.37
N ASP A 117 17.41 -14.81 -11.59
CA ASP A 117 18.77 -15.19 -11.15
C ASP A 117 19.06 -14.75 -9.69
N ASN A 118 18.02 -14.45 -8.92
CA ASN A 118 18.05 -14.17 -7.48
C ASN A 118 18.84 -12.91 -7.11
N ARG A 119 18.68 -11.83 -7.88
CA ARG A 119 19.20 -10.51 -7.52
C ARG A 119 18.06 -9.60 -7.09
N TYR A 120 18.21 -8.99 -5.92
CA TYR A 120 17.37 -7.87 -5.50
C TYR A 120 17.71 -6.66 -6.35
N VAL A 121 16.72 -6.10 -7.03
CA VAL A 121 16.93 -5.02 -8.01
C VAL A 121 16.14 -3.75 -7.70
N GLY A 122 15.25 -3.78 -6.71
CA GLY A 122 14.47 -2.60 -6.36
C GLY A 122 13.22 -2.89 -5.53
N VAL A 123 12.41 -1.84 -5.39
CA VAL A 123 11.09 -1.87 -4.75
C VAL A 123 10.06 -1.13 -5.59
N ILE A 124 8.79 -1.43 -5.35
CA ILE A 124 7.64 -0.72 -5.90
C ILE A 124 6.93 -0.01 -4.76
N ILE A 125 6.62 1.26 -4.98
CA ILE A 125 5.81 2.10 -4.09
C ILE A 125 4.57 2.54 -4.88
N ALA A 126 3.39 2.36 -4.30
CA ALA A 126 2.11 2.69 -4.92
C ALA A 126 1.58 4.01 -4.36
N VAL A 127 1.39 5.00 -5.24
CA VAL A 127 0.95 6.37 -4.88
C VAL A 127 0.01 6.94 -5.94
N SER A 128 -0.89 7.85 -5.58
CA SER A 128 -1.69 8.58 -6.58
C SER A 128 -0.85 9.61 -7.34
N ASP A 129 0.16 10.22 -6.69
CA ASP A 129 1.15 11.09 -7.33
C ASP A 129 2.59 10.80 -6.85
N GLU A 130 3.53 10.74 -7.78
CA GLU A 130 4.96 10.46 -7.54
C GLU A 130 5.62 11.52 -6.65
N LYS A 131 5.08 12.74 -6.65
CA LYS A 131 5.54 13.84 -5.81
C LYS A 131 5.35 13.59 -4.32
N LEU A 132 4.56 12.57 -3.94
CA LEU A 132 4.38 12.15 -2.55
C LEU A 132 5.58 11.33 -2.04
N LEU A 133 6.38 10.74 -2.94
CA LEU A 133 7.47 9.83 -2.56
C LEU A 133 8.51 10.44 -1.60
N PRO A 134 9.01 11.68 -1.80
CA PRO A 134 9.99 12.24 -0.87
C PRO A 134 9.49 12.27 0.57
N TRP A 135 8.19 12.54 0.78
CA TRP A 135 7.59 12.52 2.11
C TRP A 135 7.40 11.11 2.67
N ILE A 136 6.98 10.13 1.85
CA ILE A 136 6.87 8.72 2.30
C ILE A 136 8.23 8.20 2.77
N GLU A 137 9.29 8.54 2.06
CA GLU A 137 10.63 8.04 2.34
C GLU A 137 11.30 8.74 3.53
N ASP A 138 11.01 10.03 3.70
CA ASP A 138 11.60 10.84 4.75
C ASP A 138 10.65 11.96 5.21
N PRO A 139 9.65 11.61 6.05
CA PRO A 139 8.59 12.53 6.44
C PRO A 139 9.06 13.64 7.38
N GLY A 140 10.26 13.53 7.95
CA GLY A 140 10.83 14.54 8.84
C GLY A 140 11.38 15.77 8.11
N TYR A 141 11.78 15.60 6.83
CA TYR A 141 12.47 16.64 6.06
C TYR A 141 11.76 17.01 4.75
N ASN A 142 10.76 16.25 4.33
CA ASN A 142 10.01 16.51 3.10
C ASN A 142 8.57 16.87 3.40
N GLU A 143 7.98 17.72 2.58
CA GLU A 143 6.59 18.15 2.74
C GLU A 143 5.62 17.14 2.12
N PRO A 144 4.53 16.76 2.81
CA PRO A 144 3.45 15.98 2.22
C PRO A 144 2.66 16.80 1.20
N ILE A 145 1.90 16.10 0.38
CA ILE A 145 0.89 16.67 -0.53
C ILE A 145 -0.45 15.96 -0.31
N LEU A 146 -1.55 16.58 -0.77
CA LEU A 146 -2.91 16.05 -0.61
C LEU A 146 -3.19 14.92 -1.62
N GLU A 147 -2.56 13.79 -1.39
CA GLU A 147 -2.58 12.61 -2.25
C GLU A 147 -2.67 11.33 -1.41
N SER A 148 -2.74 10.18 -2.07
CA SER A 148 -2.86 8.86 -1.45
C SER A 148 -1.60 8.02 -1.66
N TYR A 149 -1.27 7.22 -0.65
CA TYR A 149 -0.37 6.07 -0.79
C TYR A 149 -1.10 4.78 -0.45
N PHE A 150 -0.59 3.67 -0.97
CA PHE A 150 -1.24 2.37 -0.88
C PHE A 150 -0.30 1.32 -0.33
N GLU A 151 -0.78 0.57 0.65
CA GLU A 151 -0.04 -0.51 1.28
C GLU A 151 -0.76 -1.83 1.08
N LEU A 152 0.02 -2.91 0.99
CA LEU A 152 -0.51 -4.26 0.96
C LEU A 152 -0.36 -4.85 2.38
N ILE A 153 -1.46 -5.35 2.91
CA ILE A 153 -1.51 -5.97 4.24
C ILE A 153 -2.13 -7.35 4.15
N TYR A 154 -1.72 -8.25 5.03
CA TYR A 154 -2.35 -9.56 5.19
C TYR A 154 -3.16 -9.60 6.49
N VAL A 155 -4.37 -10.14 6.44
CA VAL A 155 -5.17 -10.48 7.63
C VAL A 155 -5.62 -11.94 7.59
N ALA A 156 -5.49 -12.65 8.71
CA ALA A 156 -5.76 -14.09 8.78
C ALA A 156 -7.26 -14.44 8.69
N SER A 157 -8.13 -13.50 9.03
CA SER A 157 -9.60 -13.62 8.99
C SER A 157 -10.22 -12.31 8.47
N PRO A 158 -11.49 -12.30 8.02
CA PRO A 158 -12.15 -11.06 7.66
C PRO A 158 -12.17 -10.08 8.83
N PHE A 159 -11.86 -8.81 8.57
CA PHE A 159 -11.74 -7.79 9.60
C PHE A 159 -12.51 -6.53 9.20
N LYS A 160 -13.27 -5.98 10.15
CA LYS A 160 -14.04 -4.75 9.94
C LYS A 160 -13.74 -3.79 11.06
N TYR A 161 -13.46 -2.55 10.70
CA TYR A 161 -13.26 -1.49 11.66
C TYR A 161 -13.77 -0.17 11.10
N LYS A 162 -14.53 0.55 11.92
CA LYS A 162 -14.96 1.91 11.61
C LYS A 162 -14.79 2.76 12.86
N GLY A 163 -13.91 3.74 12.79
CA GLY A 163 -13.54 4.55 13.94
C GLY A 163 -12.43 5.51 13.58
N GLU A 164 -11.92 6.20 14.58
CA GLU A 164 -10.80 7.11 14.44
C GLU A 164 -9.78 6.86 15.55
N CYS A 165 -8.53 7.16 15.25
CA CYS A 165 -7.47 7.21 16.25
C CYS A 165 -6.69 8.52 16.10
N THR A 166 -5.86 8.83 17.09
CA THR A 166 -4.97 9.99 17.05
C THR A 166 -3.52 9.57 17.30
N GLN A 167 -2.61 10.20 16.58
CA GLN A 167 -1.19 10.22 16.87
C GLN A 167 -0.82 11.62 17.39
N THR A 168 -0.07 11.69 18.48
CA THR A 168 0.45 12.95 19.01
C THR A 168 1.85 13.22 18.45
N GLN A 169 1.97 14.30 17.68
CA GLN A 169 3.25 14.85 17.23
C GLN A 169 3.74 15.89 18.23
N MET A 170 4.87 15.62 18.88
CA MET A 170 5.54 16.61 19.74
C MET A 170 6.25 17.66 18.88
N LEU A 171 6.06 18.93 19.23
CA LEU A 171 6.67 20.10 18.60
C LEU A 171 7.41 20.93 19.66
N ASP A 172 8.26 21.85 19.22
CA ASP A 172 8.95 22.79 20.14
C ASP A 172 7.95 23.66 20.93
N GLU A 173 6.84 24.04 20.29
CA GLU A 173 5.73 24.79 20.89
C GLU A 173 4.47 23.91 21.07
N GLY A 174 4.58 22.89 21.93
CA GLY A 174 3.45 22.06 22.34
C GLY A 174 3.26 20.82 21.46
N ASN A 175 2.01 20.40 21.28
CA ASN A 175 1.68 19.17 20.56
C ASN A 175 0.69 19.45 19.44
N ALA A 176 0.84 18.73 18.34
CA ALA A 176 -0.15 18.65 17.28
C ALA A 176 -0.69 17.22 17.19
N ASN A 177 -1.95 17.10 16.74
CA ASN A 177 -2.60 15.81 16.59
C ASN A 177 -2.78 15.47 15.12
N ILE A 178 -2.56 14.20 14.79
CA ILE A 178 -2.86 13.61 13.48
C ILE A 178 -4.03 12.64 13.69
N THR A 179 -5.15 12.88 13.03
CA THR A 179 -6.32 12.01 13.11
C THR A 179 -6.34 11.05 11.94
N PHE A 180 -6.40 9.75 12.23
CA PHE A 180 -6.60 8.70 11.24
C PHE A 180 -8.06 8.22 11.31
N GLU A 181 -8.81 8.41 10.23
CA GLU A 181 -10.21 8.00 10.10
C GLU A 181 -10.30 6.68 9.32
N TYR A 182 -10.60 5.59 10.00
CA TYR A 182 -10.65 4.26 9.43
C TYR A 182 -12.07 3.89 9.02
N ASN A 183 -12.21 3.36 7.80
CA ASN A 183 -13.40 2.69 7.32
C ASN A 183 -12.97 1.44 6.53
N LEU A 184 -12.73 0.36 7.25
CA LEU A 184 -12.12 -0.86 6.76
C LEU A 184 -13.11 -2.02 6.73
N ASN A 185 -13.09 -2.75 5.61
CA ASN A 185 -13.77 -4.02 5.42
C ASN A 185 -12.86 -4.97 4.65
N LEU A 186 -11.90 -5.56 5.37
CA LEU A 186 -10.85 -6.42 4.83
C LEU A 186 -11.32 -7.87 4.70
N LYS A 187 -10.95 -8.51 3.59
CA LYS A 187 -11.17 -9.94 3.36
C LYS A 187 -10.02 -10.72 4.02
N ALA A 188 -10.25 -11.99 4.36
CA ALA A 188 -9.12 -12.86 4.74
C ALA A 188 -8.12 -12.94 3.57
N GLY A 189 -6.83 -12.89 3.89
CA GLY A 189 -5.74 -12.82 2.92
C GLY A 189 -5.18 -11.41 2.75
N PHE A 190 -4.61 -11.16 1.58
CA PHE A 190 -3.99 -9.87 1.23
C PHE A 190 -5.04 -8.84 0.79
N ASN A 191 -4.88 -7.60 1.26
CA ASN A 191 -5.74 -6.47 0.93
C ASN A 191 -4.88 -5.24 0.68
N PHE A 192 -5.21 -4.46 -0.35
CA PHE A 192 -4.68 -3.11 -0.48
C PHE A 192 -5.49 -2.14 0.40
N VAL A 193 -4.77 -1.29 1.12
CA VAL A 193 -5.34 -0.20 1.93
C VAL A 193 -4.82 1.11 1.38
N GLU A 194 -5.74 2.05 1.18
CA GLU A 194 -5.46 3.43 0.79
C GLU A 194 -5.36 4.28 2.05
N TYR A 195 -4.26 5.04 2.14
CA TYR A 195 -4.07 6.11 3.11
C TYR A 195 -4.05 7.42 2.36
N LYS A 196 -5.13 8.19 2.51
CA LYS A 196 -5.32 9.46 1.79
C LYS A 196 -5.13 10.64 2.73
N ILE A 197 -4.20 11.52 2.37
CA ILE A 197 -3.93 12.75 3.14
C ILE A 197 -5.05 13.75 2.85
N GLU A 198 -5.93 13.96 3.82
CA GLU A 198 -7.08 14.87 3.69
C GLU A 198 -6.72 16.32 4.05
N SER A 199 -5.78 16.50 4.97
CA SER A 199 -5.28 17.83 5.32
C SER A 199 -3.87 17.79 5.90
N ILE A 200 -3.18 18.92 5.79
CA ILE A 200 -1.78 19.09 6.22
C ILE A 200 -1.72 20.19 7.28
N HIS A 201 -1.05 19.91 8.39
CA HIS A 201 -0.66 20.91 9.38
C HIS A 201 0.63 21.59 8.92
N LYS A 202 0.59 22.91 8.75
CA LYS A 202 1.72 23.71 8.29
C LYS A 202 2.61 24.12 9.45
N THR A 203 3.92 23.92 9.27
CA THR A 203 4.98 24.26 10.22
C THR A 203 5.96 25.26 9.60
N ASP A 204 6.92 25.74 10.39
CA ASP A 204 8.10 26.41 9.84
C ASP A 204 9.04 25.35 9.24
N PRO A 205 9.25 25.33 7.91
CA PRO A 205 10.08 24.32 7.24
C PRO A 205 11.56 24.38 7.65
N ASN A 206 12.01 25.45 8.33
CA ASN A 206 13.36 25.53 8.89
C ASN A 206 13.50 24.78 10.23
N VAL A 207 12.39 24.39 10.85
CA VAL A 207 12.35 23.66 12.12
C VAL A 207 11.96 22.21 11.88
N ILE A 208 10.83 21.99 11.21
CA ILE A 208 10.32 20.66 10.86
C ILE A 208 9.46 20.76 9.60
N ALA A 209 9.50 19.73 8.75
CA ALA A 209 8.58 19.65 7.63
C ALA A 209 7.12 19.60 8.12
N SER A 210 6.21 20.16 7.32
CA SER A 210 4.78 20.00 7.56
C SER A 210 4.40 18.52 7.52
N PHE A 211 3.31 18.16 8.18
CA PHE A 211 2.86 16.76 8.25
C PHE A 211 1.33 16.67 8.11
N PRO A 212 0.79 15.50 7.71
CA PRO A 212 -0.66 15.30 7.70
C PRO A 212 -1.25 15.55 9.08
N ASN A 213 -2.39 16.22 9.18
CA ASN A 213 -3.18 16.24 10.42
C ASN A 213 -4.50 15.48 10.30
N LYS A 214 -4.84 15.04 9.10
CA LYS A 214 -5.97 14.15 8.86
C LYS A 214 -5.65 13.18 7.72
N VAL A 215 -5.83 11.89 7.98
CA VAL A 215 -5.65 10.81 7.01
C VAL A 215 -6.90 9.95 7.01
N SER A 216 -7.48 9.68 5.84
CA SER A 216 -8.54 8.69 5.69
C SER A 216 -7.95 7.35 5.28
N VAL A 217 -8.41 6.26 5.91
CA VAL A 217 -7.87 4.91 5.73
C VAL A 217 -8.99 3.98 5.28
N THR A 218 -8.92 3.52 4.03
CA THR A 218 -9.99 2.75 3.38
C THR A 218 -9.48 1.53 2.65
N ASN A 219 -10.32 0.50 2.51
CA ASN A 219 -9.99 -0.63 1.65
C ASN A 219 -10.02 -0.22 0.17
N VAL A 220 -9.10 -0.77 -0.62
CA VAL A 220 -9.15 -0.70 -2.09
C VAL A 220 -9.84 -1.95 -2.63
N GLU A 221 -10.72 -1.76 -3.62
CA GLU A 221 -11.25 -2.89 -4.38
C GLU A 221 -10.21 -3.39 -5.37
N ASP A 222 -9.77 -4.64 -5.18
CA ASP A 222 -8.76 -5.32 -6.02
C ASP A 222 -7.40 -4.59 -6.06
N ILE A 223 -6.84 -4.33 -7.25
CA ILE A 223 -5.54 -3.69 -7.43
C ILE A 223 -5.74 -2.18 -7.60
N PRO A 224 -5.05 -1.31 -6.83
CA PRO A 224 -5.27 0.13 -6.89
C PRO A 224 -4.94 0.71 -8.26
N ASN A 225 -5.86 1.52 -8.78
CA ASN A 225 -5.63 2.35 -9.96
C ASN A 225 -4.81 3.59 -9.58
N CYS A 226 -3.50 3.40 -9.45
CA CYS A 226 -2.55 4.39 -8.97
C CYS A 226 -1.27 4.36 -9.83
N LYS A 227 -0.32 5.26 -9.52
CA LYS A 227 1.03 5.19 -10.07
C LYS A 227 1.84 4.15 -9.29
N TRP A 228 2.46 3.24 -10.03
CA TRP A 228 3.38 2.25 -9.50
C TRP A 228 4.79 2.71 -9.78
N ILE A 229 5.49 3.20 -8.75
CA ILE A 229 6.81 3.78 -8.90
C ILE A 229 7.87 2.77 -8.49
N GLY A 230 8.78 2.47 -9.41
CA GLY A 230 9.93 1.62 -9.14
C GLY A 230 11.12 2.44 -8.64
N LYS A 231 11.77 1.98 -7.57
CA LYS A 231 13.10 2.46 -7.16
C LYS A 231 14.08 1.30 -7.23
N TYR A 232 15.26 1.55 -7.78
CA TYR A 232 16.19 0.50 -8.19
C TYR A 232 17.57 0.69 -7.54
N PHE A 233 18.31 -0.41 -7.37
CA PHE A 233 19.61 -0.46 -6.70
C PHE A 233 20.68 -1.13 -7.56
#